data_AF-A0A830HNJ6-F1
#
_entry.id   AF-A0A830HNJ6-F1
#
_cell.length_a   1.000
_cell.length_b   1.000
_cell.length_c   1.000
_cell.angle_alpha   90.00
_cell.angle_beta   90.00
_cell.angle_gamma   90.00
#
_symmetry.space_group_name_H-M   'P 1'
#
loop_
_entity.id
_entity.type
_entity.pdbx_description
1 polymer ?
#
loop_
_entity_poly.entity_id
_entity_poly.type
_entity_poly.pdbx_seq_one_letter_code
_entity_poly.pdbx_strand_id
1 'polypeptide(L)'
;MNAPDRFLKFVVPDGEARTSFIRDTKIERAGTYKVLCEDHTLGNLLRMQLHRNPEVLFAAYQVPHPLANHVLIRLQTTRKSSPTEALKQAIEEVRGEVDDLKNQFVNQVINMQQMAQGEAGAMGQGQMNYAGGY
;
A
#
# COMPACT_ATOMS: atom_id res chain seq x y z
N MET A 1 21.79 6.68 -27.16
CA MET A 1 20.40 7.04 -26.79
C MET A 1 20.45 7.74 -25.44
N ASN A 2 19.83 8.92 -25.26
CA ASN A 2 19.90 9.72 -24.02
C ASN A 2 18.77 9.40 -23.02
N ALA A 3 18.37 8.12 -22.95
CA ALA A 3 17.33 7.68 -22.02
C ALA A 3 18.01 7.12 -20.76
N PRO A 4 17.58 7.51 -19.55
CA PRO A 4 18.11 6.92 -18.33
C PRO A 4 17.73 5.45 -18.23
N ASP A 5 18.54 4.69 -17.50
CA ASP A 5 18.28 3.27 -17.29
C ASP A 5 17.00 3.01 -16.52
N ARG A 6 16.26 1.97 -16.91
CA ARG A 6 14.94 1.66 -16.33
C ARG A 6 14.99 1.29 -14.85
N PHE A 7 16.09 0.69 -14.38
CA PHE A 7 16.21 0.25 -12.99
C PHE A 7 16.26 1.41 -12.00
N LEU A 8 16.68 2.61 -12.44
CA LEU A 8 16.69 3.84 -11.63
C LEU A 8 15.29 4.28 -11.17
N LYS A 9 14.23 3.63 -11.65
CA LYS A 9 12.86 3.86 -11.19
C LYS A 9 12.56 3.23 -9.83
N PHE A 10 13.21 2.11 -9.51
CA PHE A 10 12.93 1.32 -8.30
C PHE A 10 14.18 0.94 -7.51
N VAL A 11 15.38 1.17 -8.04
CA VAL A 11 16.66 0.94 -7.35
C VAL A 11 17.23 2.29 -6.92
N VAL A 12 17.45 2.43 -5.61
CA VAL A 12 18.10 3.61 -5.03
C VAL A 12 19.57 3.63 -5.46
N PRO A 13 20.09 4.74 -6.01
CA PRO A 13 21.51 4.87 -6.36
C PRO A 13 22.44 4.70 -5.15
N ASP A 14 23.64 4.19 -5.40
CA ASP A 14 24.64 3.99 -4.36
C ASP A 14 24.99 5.32 -3.66
N GLY A 15 24.94 5.31 -2.32
CA GLY A 15 25.24 6.48 -1.49
C GLY A 15 24.04 7.38 -1.18
N GLU A 16 22.87 7.15 -1.76
CA GLU A 16 21.64 7.87 -1.41
C GLU A 16 20.78 7.10 -0.39
N ALA A 17 20.23 7.80 0.60
CA ALA A 17 19.26 7.23 1.51
C ALA A 17 17.87 7.17 0.85
N ARG A 18 17.17 6.03 0.95
CA ARG A 18 15.81 5.87 0.41
C ARG A 18 14.85 6.95 0.91
N THR A 19 15.04 7.42 2.14
CA THR A 19 14.20 8.42 2.78
C THR A 19 15.05 9.51 3.41
N SER A 20 14.68 10.76 3.20
CA SER A 20 15.25 11.91 3.90
C SER A 20 14.14 12.82 4.43
N PHE A 21 14.40 13.50 5.55
CA PHE A 21 13.45 14.39 6.20
C PHE A 21 13.99 15.80 6.28
N ILE A 22 13.24 16.74 5.74
CA ILE A 22 13.55 18.18 5.78
C ILE A 22 12.51 18.84 6.66
N ARG A 23 12.92 19.29 7.84
CA ARG A 23 12.06 20.02 8.76
C ARG A 23 11.69 21.39 8.18
N ASP A 24 10.43 21.79 8.31
CA ASP A 24 10.00 23.14 7.94
C ASP A 24 10.51 24.17 8.97
N THR A 25 11.07 25.28 8.50
CA THR A 25 11.63 26.33 9.35
C THR A 25 10.60 27.38 9.74
N LYS A 26 9.50 27.51 9.00
CA LYS A 26 8.47 28.53 9.19
C LYS A 26 7.31 28.01 10.03
N ILE A 27 6.98 26.73 9.86
CA ILE A 27 5.83 26.09 10.51
C ILE A 27 6.34 25.08 11.54
N GLU A 28 5.90 25.24 12.78
CA GLU A 28 6.20 24.27 13.83
C GLU A 28 5.56 22.91 13.54
N ARG A 29 6.28 21.83 13.87
CA ARG A 29 5.81 20.44 13.71
C ARG A 29 5.32 20.18 12.28
N ALA A 30 6.02 20.76 11.32
CA ALA A 30 5.85 20.49 9.92
C ALA A 30 7.20 20.06 9.30
N GLY A 31 7.12 19.27 8.25
CA GLY A 31 8.28 18.88 7.48
C GLY A 31 7.90 18.14 6.21
N THR A 32 8.90 17.93 5.36
CA THR A 32 8.76 17.22 4.09
C THR A 32 9.65 16.00 4.09
N TYR A 33 9.05 14.84 3.86
CA TYR A 33 9.76 13.60 3.62
C TYR A 33 9.99 13.45 2.11
N LYS A 34 11.23 13.24 1.71
CA LYS A 34 11.58 12.85 0.34
C LYS A 34 11.81 11.35 0.33
N VAL A 35 11.02 10.62 -0.47
CA VAL A 35 11.14 9.18 -0.65
C VAL A 35 11.58 8.91 -2.08
N LEU A 36 12.75 8.32 -2.23
CA LEU A 36 13.34 7.96 -3.52
C LEU A 36 12.75 6.65 -4.04
N CYS A 37 12.73 6.52 -5.37
CA CYS A 37 12.30 5.32 -6.08
C CYS A 37 10.85 4.91 -5.79
N GLU A 38 10.00 5.90 -5.54
CA GLU A 38 8.58 5.72 -5.25
C GLU A 38 7.75 6.71 -6.08
N ASP A 39 6.47 6.38 -6.28
CA ASP A 39 5.56 7.12 -7.13
C ASP A 39 4.20 7.41 -6.45
N HIS A 40 3.22 7.79 -7.27
CA HIS A 40 1.86 8.10 -6.83
C HIS A 40 1.18 6.96 -6.05
N THR A 41 1.62 5.71 -6.23
CA THR A 41 1.07 4.54 -5.53
C THR A 41 1.25 4.70 -4.03
N LEU A 42 2.50 4.83 -3.59
CA LEU A 42 2.83 5.02 -2.17
C LEU A 42 2.35 6.39 -1.68
N GLY A 43 2.59 7.45 -2.47
CA GLY A 43 2.26 8.82 -2.09
C GLY A 43 0.77 9.01 -1.82
N ASN A 44 -0.09 8.49 -2.70
CA ASN A 44 -1.53 8.62 -2.54
C ASN A 44 -2.06 7.77 -1.37
N LEU A 45 -1.56 6.53 -1.23
CA LEU A 45 -1.95 5.65 -0.13
C LEU A 45 -1.67 6.28 1.24
N LEU A 46 -0.44 6.77 1.45
CA LEU A 46 -0.06 7.42 2.70
C LEU A 46 -0.82 8.72 2.92
N ARG A 47 -1.04 9.52 1.87
CA ARG A 47 -1.85 10.74 1.99
C ARG A 47 -3.24 10.39 2.52
N MET A 48 -3.92 9.41 1.94
CA MET A 48 -5.27 9.04 2.36
C MET A 48 -5.29 8.56 3.81
N GLN A 49 -4.32 7.72 4.22
CA GLN A 49 -4.25 7.26 5.60
C GLN A 49 -3.98 8.40 6.58
N LEU A 50 -3.06 9.31 6.26
CA LEU A 50 -2.73 10.44 7.13
C LEU A 50 -3.93 11.35 7.38
N HIS A 51 -4.84 11.52 6.42
CA HIS A 51 -6.07 12.31 6.62
C HIS A 51 -7.11 11.61 7.52
N ARG A 52 -6.99 10.29 7.76
CA ARG A 52 -7.85 9.59 8.72
C ARG A 52 -7.45 9.93 10.16
N ASN A 53 -6.20 10.33 10.40
CA ASN A 53 -5.72 10.69 11.72
C ASN A 53 -6.17 12.13 12.09
N PRO A 54 -6.99 12.32 13.15
CA PRO A 54 -7.48 13.65 13.55
C PRO A 54 -6.39 14.60 14.06
N GLU A 55 -5.20 14.08 14.38
CA GLU A 55 -4.06 14.89 14.83
C GLU A 55 -3.22 15.44 13.67
N VAL A 56 -3.53 15.06 12.43
CA VAL A 56 -2.91 15.60 11.22
C VAL A 56 -3.68 16.82 10.75
N LEU A 57 -3.00 17.96 10.67
CA LEU A 57 -3.58 19.22 10.21
C LEU A 57 -3.47 19.38 8.69
N PHE A 58 -2.36 18.89 8.13
CA PHE A 58 -2.11 18.95 6.70
C PHE A 58 -1.26 17.77 6.27
N ALA A 59 -1.71 17.05 5.24
CA ALA A 59 -0.91 16.07 4.54
C ALA A 59 -1.06 16.28 3.04
N ALA A 60 0.05 16.35 2.32
CA ALA A 60 0.04 16.40 0.87
C ALA A 60 1.24 15.63 0.33
N TYR A 61 1.09 15.08 -0.87
CA TYR A 61 2.21 14.52 -1.60
C TYR A 61 2.28 15.13 -3.00
N GLN A 62 3.47 15.18 -3.56
CA GLN A 62 3.69 15.57 -4.94
C GLN A 62 4.88 14.80 -5.53
N VAL A 63 4.80 14.53 -6.82
CA VAL A 63 5.95 14.16 -7.66
C VAL A 63 6.39 15.46 -8.34
N PRO A 64 7.60 15.98 -8.07
CA PRO A 64 8.00 17.31 -8.53
C PRO A 64 8.13 17.40 -10.05
N HIS A 65 8.43 16.28 -10.71
CA HIS A 65 8.47 16.19 -12.16
C HIS A 65 8.18 14.73 -12.60
N PRO A 66 7.45 14.47 -13.69
CA PRO A 66 7.15 13.10 -14.14
C PRO A 66 8.36 12.22 -14.44
N LEU A 67 9.52 12.84 -14.74
CA LEU A 67 10.79 12.13 -14.95
C LEU A 67 11.61 11.93 -13.66
N ALA A 68 11.18 12.52 -12.54
CA ALA A 68 11.82 12.35 -11.25
C ALA A 68 11.20 11.16 -10.52
N ASN A 69 12.02 10.17 -10.19
CA ASN A 69 11.58 8.96 -9.47
C ASN A 69 11.61 9.20 -7.95
N HIS A 70 10.94 10.24 -7.47
CA HIS A 70 10.79 10.46 -6.02
C HIS A 70 9.52 11.24 -5.71
N VAL A 71 8.98 10.98 -4.52
CA VAL A 71 7.83 11.69 -3.97
C VAL A 71 8.25 12.58 -2.80
N LEU A 72 7.59 13.72 -2.70
CA LEU A 72 7.70 14.63 -1.56
C LEU A 72 6.39 14.59 -0.78
N ILE A 73 6.44 14.15 0.46
CA ILE A 73 5.29 14.08 1.38
C ILE A 73 5.46 15.18 2.43
N ARG A 74 4.63 16.22 2.34
CA ARG A 74 4.59 17.31 3.31
C ARG A 74 3.52 17.02 4.36
N LEU A 75 3.93 17.09 5.61
CA LEU A 75 3.09 16.74 6.76
C LEU A 75 3.20 17.83 7.84
N GLN A 76 2.06 18.16 8.44
CA GLN A 76 1.94 19.02 9.61
C GLN A 76 0.96 18.38 10.58
N THR A 77 1.38 18.29 11.85
CA THR A 77 0.56 17.71 12.92
C THR A 77 0.21 18.75 13.97
N THR A 78 -0.74 18.40 14.84
CA THR A 78 -1.07 19.17 16.04
C THR A 78 0.08 19.13 17.06
N ARG A 79 -0.11 19.82 18.19
CA ARG A 79 0.86 19.80 19.31
C ARG A 79 0.96 18.44 20.02
N LYS A 80 -0.01 17.54 19.81
CA LYS A 80 -0.09 16.25 20.51
C LYS A 80 0.80 15.16 19.92
N SER A 81 1.05 15.17 18.60
CA SER A 81 1.90 14.19 17.91
C SER A 81 2.92 14.85 17.00
N SER A 82 4.05 14.19 16.79
CA SER A 82 5.06 14.65 15.84
C SER A 82 4.74 14.15 14.42
N PRO A 83 5.19 14.85 13.36
CA PRO A 83 5.03 14.36 11.99
C PRO A 83 5.62 12.97 11.77
N THR A 84 6.70 12.64 12.47
CA THR A 84 7.35 11.32 12.35
C THR A 84 6.51 10.23 12.99
N GLU A 85 5.92 10.48 14.15
CA GLU A 85 5.02 9.53 14.81
C GLU A 85 3.75 9.31 13.99
N ALA A 86 3.11 10.38 13.51
CA ALA A 86 1.91 10.28 12.69
C ALA A 86 2.17 9.49 11.39
N LEU A 87 3.32 9.69 10.75
CA LEU A 87 3.69 8.92 9.57
C LEU A 87 3.97 7.45 9.88
N LYS A 88 4.67 7.15 10.98
CA LYS A 88 4.91 5.76 11.41
C LYS A 88 3.61 5.03 11.73
N GLN A 89 2.71 5.69 12.45
CA GLN A 89 1.39 5.16 12.76
C GLN A 89 0.61 4.84 11.47
N ALA A 90 0.56 5.78 10.52
CA ALA A 90 -0.12 5.57 9.25
C ALA A 90 0.46 4.38 8.46
N ILE A 91 1.78 4.16 8.52
CA ILE A 91 2.42 3.00 7.87
C ILE A 91 1.99 1.68 8.52
N GLU A 92 2.01 1.59 9.85
CA GLU A 92 1.59 0.36 10.54
C GLU A 92 0.10 0.07 10.35
N GLU A 93 -0.75 1.09 10.31
CA GLU A 93 -2.18 0.93 10.00
C GLU A 93 -2.40 0.41 8.58
N VAL A 94 -1.74 0.99 7.58
CA VAL A 94 -1.80 0.52 6.19
C VAL A 94 -1.32 -0.92 6.08
N ARG A 95 -0.24 -1.27 6.78
CA ARG A 95 0.28 -2.64 6.81
C ARG A 95 -0.76 -3.61 7.37
N GLY A 96 -1.39 -3.27 8.49
CA GLY A 96 -2.47 -4.06 9.06
C GLY A 96 -3.66 -4.24 8.10
N GLU A 97 -4.12 -3.15 7.47
CA GLU A 97 -5.21 -3.19 6.49
C GLU A 97 -4.90 -4.11 5.29
N VAL A 98 -3.65 -4.09 4.80
CA VAL A 98 -3.21 -4.95 3.69
C VAL A 98 -3.12 -6.42 4.13
N ASP A 99 -2.62 -6.69 5.33
CA ASP A 99 -2.54 -8.05 5.87
C ASP A 99 -3.95 -8.64 6.09
N ASP A 100 -4.87 -7.85 6.63
CA ASP A 100 -6.27 -8.25 6.82
C ASP A 100 -6.97 -8.54 5.48
N LEU A 101 -6.78 -7.67 4.49
CA LEU A 101 -7.31 -7.87 3.14
C LEU A 101 -6.76 -9.16 2.52
N LYS A 102 -5.45 -9.40 2.64
CA LYS A 102 -4.80 -10.60 2.13
C LYS A 102 -5.38 -11.85 2.79
N ASN A 103 -5.53 -11.87 4.10
CA ASN A 103 -6.06 -13.02 4.84
C ASN A 103 -7.51 -13.32 4.44
N GLN A 104 -8.36 -12.28 4.34
CA GLN A 104 -9.74 -12.44 3.89
C GLN A 104 -9.79 -12.98 2.46
N PHE A 105 -8.97 -12.44 1.56
CA PHE A 105 -8.90 -12.90 0.17
C PHE A 105 -8.50 -14.37 0.06
N VAL A 106 -7.42 -14.78 0.76
CA VAL A 106 -6.95 -16.18 0.77
C VAL A 106 -8.02 -17.12 1.32
N ASN A 107 -8.68 -16.74 2.43
CA ASN A 107 -9.77 -17.53 3.01
C ASN A 107 -10.93 -17.71 2.03
N GLN A 108 -11.33 -16.66 1.30
CA GLN A 108 -12.40 -16.77 0.31
C GLN A 108 -12.00 -17.65 -0.89
N VAL A 109 -10.76 -17.59 -1.34
CA VAL A 109 -10.25 -18.48 -2.40
C VAL A 109 -10.30 -19.94 -1.96
N ILE A 110 -9.90 -20.25 -0.73
CA ILE A 110 -9.96 -21.61 -0.18
C ILE A 110 -11.42 -22.09 -0.09
N ASN A 111 -12.32 -21.25 0.40
CA ASN A 111 -13.74 -21.58 0.50
C ASN A 111 -14.35 -21.89 -0.88
N MET A 112 -14.03 -21.08 -1.90
CA MET A 112 -14.50 -21.31 -3.27
C MET A 112 -13.96 -22.62 -3.87
N GLN A 113 -12.70 -22.96 -3.62
CA GLN A 113 -12.10 -24.22 -4.09
C GLN A 113 -12.74 -25.45 -3.42
N GLN A 114 -13.04 -25.37 -2.12
CA GLN A 114 -13.72 -26.45 -1.39
C GLN A 114 -15.14 -26.66 -1.90
N MET A 115 -15.89 -25.58 -2.16
CA MET A 115 -17.24 -25.66 -2.73
C MET A 115 -17.22 -26.29 -4.13
N ALA A 116 -16.27 -25.91 -4.99
CA ALA A 116 -16.13 -26.48 -6.33
C ALA A 116 -15.80 -27.99 -6.30
N GLN A 117 -15.00 -28.45 -5.33
CA GLN A 117 -14.70 -29.88 -5.15
C GLN A 117 -15.92 -30.65 -4.61
N GLY A 118 -16.73 -30.03 -3.73
CA GLY A 118 -17.97 -30.61 -3.23
C GLY A 118 -19.04 -30.82 -4.30
N GLU A 119 -19.17 -29.88 -5.24
CA GLU A 119 -20.12 -30.00 -6.37
C GLU A 119 -19.68 -31.07 -7.39
N ALA A 120 -18.38 -31.19 -7.66
CA ALA A 120 -17.86 -32.26 -8.53
C ALA A 120 -18.06 -33.66 -7.92
N GLY A 121 -17.98 -33.79 -6.59
CA GLY A 121 -18.27 -35.04 -5.88
C GLY A 121 -19.76 -35.42 -5.90
N ALA A 122 -20.66 -34.43 -5.85
CA ALA A 122 -22.11 -34.67 -5.90
C ALA A 122 -22.62 -35.10 -7.28
N MET A 123 -22.01 -34.60 -8.37
CA MET A 123 -22.36 -35.02 -9.74
C MET A 123 -21.89 -36.46 -10.07
N GLY A 124 -20.88 -36.98 -9.39
CA GLY A 124 -20.35 -38.34 -9.62
C GLY A 124 -21.21 -39.48 -9.04
N GLN A 125 -22.10 -39.20 -8.07
CA GLN A 125 -22.96 -40.23 -7.45
C GLN A 125 -24.35 -40.34 -8.09
N GLY A 126 -24.74 -39.39 -8.96
CA GLY A 126 -26.07 -39.35 -9.58
C GLY A 126 -26.27 -40.21 -10.85
N GLN A 127 -25.25 -40.97 -11.29
CA GLN A 127 -25.25 -41.61 -12.62
C GLN A 127 -25.08 -43.14 -12.61
N MET A 128 -25.46 -43.84 -11.54
CA MET A 128 -25.34 -45.31 -11.42
C MET A 128 -26.60 -46.07 -11.03
N ASN A 129 -27.81 -45.57 -11.32
CA ASN A 129 -29.05 -46.25 -10.94
C ASN A 129 -30.13 -46.30 -12.04
N TYR A 130 -29.78 -46.64 -13.28
CA TYR A 130 -30.76 -46.98 -14.33
C TYR A 130 -30.19 -47.99 -15.34
N ALA A 131 -29.96 -49.24 -14.93
CA ALA A 131 -29.85 -50.36 -15.87
C ALA A 131 -30.05 -51.70 -15.15
N GLY A 132 -31.23 -52.30 -15.29
CA GLY A 132 -31.45 -53.69 -14.88
C GLY A 132 -32.91 -54.01 -14.55
N GLY A 133 -33.73 -54.25 -15.57
CA GLY A 133 -35.07 -54.79 -15.34
C GLY A 133 -35.94 -54.85 -16.60
N TYR A 134 -35.64 -55.78 -17.50
CA TYR A 134 -36.61 -56.56 -18.28
C TYR A 134 -35.97 -57.89 -18.68
#